data_AF-A0A535G885-F1
#
_entry.id   AF-A0A535G885-F1
#
_cell.length_a   1.000
_cell.length_b   1.000
_cell.length_c   1.000
_cell.angle_alpha   90.00
_cell.angle_beta   90.00
_cell.angle_gamma   90.00
#
_symmetry.space_group_name_H-M   'P 1'
#
loop_
_entity.id
_entity.type
_entity.pdbx_description
1 polymer ?
#
loop_
_entity_poly.entity_id
_entity_poly.type
_entity_poly.pdbx_seq_one_letter_code
_entity_poly.pdbx_strand_id
1 'polypeptide(L)'
;MAELSRRNRARRGGGPRRGIPPGPTAARLEAGASLADLGKLRRDEPLRLADAWASKVGEAWRAQVLHCDHFGNVITNLPIRALARIKVVNGTPVRTVETYEEAALNELVALMGSSGRIEFALREGSAATRLHTMPGETLLVT
;
A
#
# COMPACT_ATOMS: atom_id res chain seq x y z
N MET A 1 -14.10 -67.72 25.62
CA MET A 1 -13.59 -66.47 26.22
C MET A 1 -12.73 -65.76 25.17
N ALA A 2 -13.26 -65.36 24.01
CA ALA A 2 -13.91 -64.07 23.74
C ALA A 2 -13.06 -62.88 24.26
N GLU A 3 -12.63 -61.86 23.51
CA GLU A 3 -12.80 -61.43 22.12
C GLU A 3 -11.84 -60.25 21.88
N LEU A 4 -11.35 -60.08 20.65
CA LEU A 4 -10.55 -58.92 20.21
C LEU A 4 -11.32 -57.61 20.42
N SER A 5 -10.74 -56.63 21.12
CA SER A 5 -11.21 -55.24 21.07
C SER A 5 -10.18 -54.33 20.42
N ARG A 6 -10.22 -54.29 19.08
CA ARG A 6 -9.66 -53.20 18.28
C ARG A 6 -10.44 -51.93 18.62
N ARG A 7 -9.88 -51.06 19.46
CA ARG A 7 -10.44 -49.73 19.69
C ARG A 7 -10.21 -48.84 18.47
N ASN A 8 -11.27 -48.77 17.68
CA ASN A 8 -11.56 -47.83 16.62
C ASN A 8 -11.24 -46.38 17.08
N ARG A 9 -10.09 -45.82 16.67
CA ARG A 9 -9.89 -44.36 16.68
C ARG A 9 -10.71 -43.81 15.52
N ALA A 10 -11.97 -43.51 15.82
CA ALA A 10 -12.84 -42.75 14.95
C ALA A 10 -12.10 -41.49 14.48
N ARG A 11 -11.95 -41.36 13.15
CA ARG A 11 -11.59 -40.13 12.48
C ARG A 11 -12.55 -39.06 12.97
N ARG A 12 -12.09 -38.17 13.86
CA ARG A 12 -12.81 -36.95 14.18
C ARG A 12 -12.95 -36.17 12.87
N GLY A 13 -14.17 -36.11 12.35
CA GLY A 13 -14.52 -35.28 11.22
C GLY A 13 -14.04 -33.86 11.49
N GLY A 14 -13.08 -33.40 10.70
CA GLY A 14 -12.64 -32.03 10.73
C GLY A 14 -13.78 -31.17 10.22
N GLY A 15 -14.51 -30.52 11.13
CA GLY A 15 -15.36 -29.39 10.79
C GLY A 15 -14.55 -28.34 10.02
N PRO A 16 -15.22 -27.41 9.30
CA PRO A 16 -14.55 -26.46 8.41
C PRO A 16 -13.42 -25.77 9.17
N ARG A 17 -12.17 -26.11 8.81
CA ARG A 17 -11.00 -25.49 9.41
C ARG A 17 -11.10 -24.02 9.06
N ARG A 18 -11.24 -23.17 10.09
CA ARG A 18 -11.01 -21.73 9.97
C ARG A 18 -9.70 -21.56 9.20
N GLY A 19 -9.69 -20.70 8.19
CA GLY A 19 -8.55 -20.54 7.29
C GLY A 19 -7.24 -20.45 8.06
N ILE A 20 -6.20 -21.13 7.57
CA ILE A 20 -4.87 -21.06 8.18
C ILE A 20 -4.41 -19.60 8.03
N PRO A 21 -3.94 -18.96 9.12
CA PRO A 21 -3.48 -17.58 9.02
C PRO A 21 -2.27 -17.46 8.07
N PRO A 22 -1.95 -16.23 7.60
CA PRO A 22 -0.91 -16.03 6.58
C PRO A 22 0.47 -16.58 6.97
N GLY A 23 0.87 -16.42 8.25
CA GLY A 23 2.18 -16.87 8.73
C GLY A 23 2.42 -18.39 8.58
N PRO A 24 1.58 -19.26 9.16
CA PRO A 24 1.72 -20.71 8.98
C PRO A 24 1.53 -21.18 7.54
N THR A 25 0.74 -20.48 6.74
CA THR A 25 0.57 -20.76 5.31
C THR A 25 1.89 -20.53 4.56
N ALA A 26 2.55 -19.39 4.81
CA ALA A 26 3.85 -19.07 4.23
C ALA A 26 4.95 -20.06 4.66
N ALA A 27 5.01 -20.41 5.95
CA ALA A 27 5.97 -21.39 6.46
C ALA A 27 5.81 -22.77 5.80
N ARG A 28 4.57 -23.21 5.54
CA ARG A 28 4.30 -24.48 4.85
C ARG A 28 4.72 -24.43 3.38
N LEU A 29 4.49 -23.30 2.70
CA LEU A 29 4.94 -23.09 1.33
C LEU A 29 6.46 -23.15 1.22
N GLU A 30 7.17 -22.48 2.13
CA GLU A 30 8.63 -22.50 2.21
C GLU A 30 9.15 -23.93 2.47
N ALA A 31 8.48 -24.67 3.36
CA ALA A 31 8.76 -26.08 3.62
C ALA A 31 8.34 -27.05 2.48
N GLY A 32 7.92 -26.54 1.31
CA GLY A 32 7.63 -27.33 0.12
C GLY A 32 6.22 -27.92 0.02
N ALA A 33 5.26 -27.46 0.84
CA ALA A 33 3.86 -27.86 0.68
C ALA A 33 3.32 -27.38 -0.68
N SER A 34 2.50 -28.21 -1.33
CA SER A 34 1.85 -27.80 -2.58
C SER A 34 0.74 -26.78 -2.31
N LEU A 35 0.42 -25.93 -3.30
CA LEU A 35 -0.70 -24.98 -3.19
C LEU A 35 -2.03 -25.68 -2.86
N ALA A 36 -2.23 -26.91 -3.34
CA ALA A 36 -3.41 -27.72 -3.06
C ALA A 36 -3.54 -28.12 -1.59
N ASP A 37 -2.42 -28.15 -0.84
CA ASP A 37 -2.39 -28.51 0.58
C ASP A 37 -2.71 -27.33 1.52
N LEU A 38 -2.82 -26.12 0.98
CA LEU A 38 -3.07 -24.90 1.73
C LEU A 38 -4.57 -24.60 1.89
N GLY A 39 -5.41 -25.16 1.04
CA GLY A 39 -6.84 -24.97 1.13
C GLY A 39 -7.58 -25.35 -0.15
N LYS A 40 -8.89 -25.08 -0.14
CA LYS A 40 -9.75 -25.31 -1.30
C LYS A 40 -9.45 -24.27 -2.38
N LEU A 41 -9.18 -24.74 -3.60
CA LEU A 41 -9.08 -23.89 -4.78
C LEU A 41 -10.32 -23.00 -4.92
N ARG A 42 -10.08 -21.69 -5.05
CA ARG A 42 -11.11 -20.70 -5.39
C ARG A 42 -10.89 -20.27 -6.83
N ARG A 43 -11.97 -20.29 -7.63
CA ARG A 43 -11.97 -19.87 -9.04
C ARG A 43 -12.60 -18.49 -9.23
N ASP A 44 -13.27 -17.99 -8.19
CA ASP A 44 -13.85 -16.65 -8.19
C ASP A 44 -12.75 -15.61 -8.34
N GLU A 45 -13.05 -14.53 -9.05
CA GLU A 45 -12.11 -13.42 -9.16
C GLU A 45 -11.89 -12.81 -7.76
N PRO A 46 -10.62 -12.50 -7.39
CA PRO A 46 -10.37 -11.74 -6.18
C PRO A 46 -11.14 -10.43 -6.21
N LEU A 47 -11.63 -9.99 -5.05
CA LEU A 47 -12.20 -8.66 -4.93
C LEU A 47 -11.13 -7.63 -5.31
N ARG A 48 -11.32 -6.95 -6.46
CA ARG A 48 -10.48 -5.84 -6.89
C ARG A 48 -11.07 -4.55 -6.37
N LEU A 49 -10.27 -3.80 -5.63
CA LEU A 49 -10.58 -2.40 -5.34
C LEU A 49 -10.32 -1.59 -6.60
N ALA A 50 -11.13 -0.54 -6.83
CA ALA A 50 -10.89 0.37 -7.94
C ALA A 50 -9.56 1.10 -7.75
N ASP A 51 -8.80 1.27 -8.83
CA ASP A 51 -7.61 2.11 -8.80
C ASP A 51 -8.02 3.54 -8.48
N ALA A 52 -7.68 4.01 -7.29
CA ALA A 52 -7.92 5.38 -6.86
C ALA A 52 -6.85 6.28 -7.49
N TRP A 53 -6.91 6.53 -8.80
CA TRP A 53 -6.07 7.54 -9.45
C TRP A 53 -6.59 8.95 -9.12
N ALA A 54 -5.67 9.92 -9.03
CA ALA A 54 -6.05 11.33 -8.91
C ALA A 54 -6.97 11.74 -10.07
N SER A 55 -7.97 12.57 -9.77
CA SER A 55 -8.89 13.12 -10.79
C SER A 55 -8.46 14.51 -11.21
N LYS A 56 -8.61 14.84 -12.49
CA LYS A 56 -8.31 16.19 -12.99
C LYS A 56 -9.50 17.11 -12.72
N VAL A 57 -9.24 18.31 -12.20
CA VAL A 57 -10.26 19.34 -11.89
C VAL A 57 -9.78 20.65 -12.50
N GLY A 58 -10.25 20.95 -13.72
CA GLY A 58 -9.69 22.04 -14.53
C GLY A 58 -8.22 21.80 -14.87
N GLU A 59 -7.35 22.75 -14.54
CA GLU A 59 -5.89 22.60 -14.66
C GLU A 59 -5.23 21.94 -13.44
N ALA A 60 -6.00 21.67 -12.38
CA ALA A 60 -5.51 21.04 -11.16
C ALA A 60 -5.75 19.52 -11.15
N TRP A 61 -5.13 18.85 -10.18
CA TRP A 61 -5.39 17.48 -9.77
C TRP A 61 -5.98 17.48 -8.36
N ARG A 62 -7.03 16.68 -8.18
CA ARG A 62 -7.51 16.24 -6.88
C ARG A 62 -6.86 14.88 -6.60
N ALA A 63 -5.76 14.92 -5.86
CA ALA A 63 -4.98 13.76 -5.46
C ALA A 63 -5.38 13.29 -4.06
N GLN A 64 -5.13 12.01 -3.76
CA GLN A 64 -5.27 11.44 -2.43
C GLN A 64 -3.89 11.12 -1.86
N VAL A 65 -3.74 11.35 -0.56
CA VAL A 65 -2.60 10.86 0.22
C VAL A 65 -2.77 9.37 0.43
N LEU A 66 -1.92 8.56 -0.20
CA LEU A 66 -1.93 7.11 -0.06
C LEU A 66 -1.23 6.69 1.24
N HIS A 67 -0.14 7.35 1.56
CA HIS A 67 0.68 7.04 2.72
C HIS A 67 1.52 8.26 3.12
N CYS A 68 1.81 8.37 4.41
CA CYS A 68 2.90 9.22 4.91
C CYS A 68 3.95 8.28 5.47
N ASP A 69 5.17 8.32 4.92
CA ASP A 69 6.24 7.45 5.40
C ASP A 69 6.77 7.91 6.78
N HIS A 70 7.75 7.17 7.32
CA HIS A 70 8.32 7.48 8.64
C HIS A 70 9.02 8.84 8.71
N PHE A 71 9.53 9.36 7.58
CA PHE A 71 10.17 10.67 7.51
C PHE A 71 9.14 11.81 7.38
N GLY A 72 7.89 11.48 7.07
CA GLY A 72 6.81 12.43 6.85
C GLY A 72 6.67 12.85 5.38
N ASN A 73 7.26 12.11 4.44
CA ASN A 73 7.01 12.30 3.02
C ASN A 73 5.58 11.86 2.69
N VAL A 74 4.90 12.61 1.82
CA VAL A 74 3.50 12.41 1.47
C VAL A 74 3.41 11.72 0.12
N ILE A 75 3.18 10.41 0.10
CA ILE A 75 3.04 9.60 -1.11
C ILE A 75 1.62 9.73 -1.65
N THR A 76 1.49 10.00 -2.94
CA THR A 76 0.19 10.30 -3.56
C THR A 76 -0.20 9.33 -4.67
N ASN A 77 -1.46 9.39 -5.06
CA ASN A 77 -2.00 8.71 -6.24
C ASN A 77 -1.94 9.56 -7.53
N LEU A 78 -1.11 10.61 -7.56
CA LEU A 78 -0.89 11.38 -8.78
C LEU A 78 -0.26 10.49 -9.86
N PRO A 79 -0.69 10.60 -11.12
CA PRO A 79 -0.02 9.92 -12.20
C PRO A 79 1.35 10.57 -12.46
N ILE A 80 2.38 9.78 -12.74
CA ILE A 80 3.76 10.26 -12.97
C ILE A 80 3.84 11.42 -13.97
N ARG A 81 3.03 11.39 -15.04
CA ARG A 81 2.96 12.47 -16.04
C ARG A 81 2.58 13.85 -15.48
N ALA A 82 2.02 13.90 -14.27
CA ALA A 82 1.71 15.16 -13.60
C ALA A 82 2.98 15.84 -13.08
N LEU A 83 4.04 15.08 -12.74
CA LEU A 83 5.22 15.58 -12.01
C LEU A 83 5.77 16.86 -12.62
N ALA A 84 6.11 16.84 -13.92
CA ALA A 84 6.70 17.98 -14.63
C ALA A 84 5.83 19.26 -14.66
N ARG A 85 4.56 19.17 -14.28
CA ARG A 85 3.62 20.30 -14.25
C ARG A 85 3.34 20.82 -12.84
N ILE A 86 3.72 20.08 -11.80
CA ILE A 86 3.46 20.43 -10.41
C ILE A 86 4.25 21.69 -10.05
N LYS A 87 3.54 22.67 -9.51
CA LYS A 87 4.07 23.93 -8.99
C LYS A 87 3.56 24.24 -7.60
N VAL A 88 2.36 23.78 -7.26
CA VAL A 88 1.70 24.08 -5.98
C VAL A 88 0.94 22.85 -5.49
N VAL A 89 1.01 22.60 -4.18
CA VAL A 89 0.17 21.64 -3.46
C VAL A 89 -0.49 22.32 -2.27
N ASN A 90 -1.82 22.28 -2.20
CA ASN A 90 -2.62 22.96 -1.17
C ASN A 90 -2.22 24.43 -0.95
N GLY A 91 -1.94 25.16 -2.05
CA GLY A 91 -1.50 26.56 -1.99
C GLY A 91 -0.04 26.77 -1.60
N THR A 92 0.71 25.72 -1.26
CA THR A 92 2.14 25.78 -0.96
C THR A 92 2.98 25.56 -2.23
N PRO A 93 3.88 26.49 -2.59
CA PRO A 93 4.80 26.30 -3.71
C PRO A 93 5.69 25.08 -3.52
N VAL A 94 5.95 24.37 -4.61
CA VAL A 94 6.85 23.23 -4.65
C VAL A 94 7.67 23.24 -5.93
N ARG A 95 8.88 22.71 -5.83
CA ARG A 95 9.75 22.47 -6.97
C ARG A 95 9.86 20.97 -7.23
N THR A 96 9.89 20.60 -8.51
CA THR A 96 10.14 19.22 -8.92
C THR A 96 11.63 18.94 -8.93
N VAL A 97 12.04 17.82 -8.32
CA VAL A 97 13.44 17.39 -8.25
C VAL A 97 13.55 15.91 -8.62
N GLU A 98 14.75 15.46 -8.98
CA GLU A 98 15.00 14.03 -9.23
C GLU A 98 15.30 13.30 -7.91
N THR A 99 16.00 13.97 -6.99
CA THR A 99 16.43 13.40 -5.71
C THR A 99 16.17 14.33 -4.53
N TYR A 100 16.08 13.76 -3.33
CA TYR A 100 15.91 14.54 -2.08
C TYR A 100 17.07 15.51 -1.78
N GLU A 101 18.26 15.29 -2.36
CA GLU A 101 19.46 16.11 -2.09
C GLU A 101 19.46 17.44 -2.83
N GLU A 102 18.67 17.55 -3.90
CA GLU A 102 18.50 18.81 -4.62
C GLU A 102 17.63 19.81 -3.85
N ALA A 103 16.91 19.36 -2.82
CA ALA A 103 16.10 20.22 -1.98
C ALA A 103 16.98 21.06 -1.05
N ALA A 104 16.79 22.38 -1.09
CA ALA A 104 17.38 23.28 -0.11
C ALA A 104 16.80 23.02 1.29
N LEU A 105 17.50 23.48 2.32
CA LEU A 105 17.05 23.32 3.70
C LEU A 105 15.63 23.90 3.90
N ASN A 106 14.72 23.13 4.50
CA ASN A 106 13.31 23.47 4.68
C ASN A 106 12.52 23.70 3.37
N GLU A 107 13.03 23.26 2.22
CA GLU A 107 12.32 23.33 0.95
C GLU A 107 11.37 22.13 0.78
N LEU A 108 10.11 22.43 0.43
CA LEU A 108 9.13 21.43 0.03
C LEU A 108 9.29 21.13 -1.47
N VAL A 109 9.55 19.88 -1.80
CA VAL A 109 9.77 19.42 -3.16
C VAL A 109 8.81 18.30 -3.54
N ALA A 110 8.62 18.11 -4.84
CA ALA A 110 7.92 16.96 -5.42
C ALA A 110 8.92 16.12 -6.21
N LEU A 111 8.89 14.80 -6.04
CA LEU A 111 9.76 13.87 -6.77
C LEU A 111 9.05 12.55 -7.04
N MET A 112 9.66 11.73 -7.90
CA MET A 112 9.26 10.33 -8.04
C MET A 112 10.00 9.50 -6.99
N GLY A 113 9.26 8.95 -6.03
CA GLY A 113 9.80 8.05 -5.02
C GLY A 113 10.10 6.66 -5.57
N SER A 114 10.81 5.85 -4.77
CA SER A 114 11.19 4.47 -5.12
C SER A 114 10.01 3.53 -5.37
N SER A 115 8.82 3.88 -4.86
CA SER A 115 7.57 3.16 -5.12
C SER A 115 6.97 3.43 -6.51
N GLY A 116 7.61 4.26 -7.34
CA GLY A 116 7.09 4.68 -8.64
C GLY A 116 5.89 5.63 -8.52
N ARG A 117 5.80 6.37 -7.42
CA ARG A 117 4.73 7.33 -7.15
C ARG A 117 5.30 8.71 -6.91
N ILE A 118 4.49 9.73 -7.20
CA ILE A 118 4.85 11.09 -6.84
C ILE A 118 4.65 11.27 -5.35
N GLU A 119 5.67 11.80 -4.69
CA GLU A 119 5.65 12.15 -3.28
C GLU A 119 6.12 13.58 -3.06
N PHE A 120 5.58 14.20 -2.00
CA PHE A 120 6.03 15.49 -1.51
C PHE A 120 6.95 15.28 -0.30
N ALA A 121 8.12 15.91 -0.34
CA ALA A 121 9.16 15.75 0.67
C ALA A 121 9.65 17.12 1.15
N LEU A 122 10.02 17.22 2.42
CA LEU A 122 10.55 18.43 3.04
C LEU A 122 11.95 18.17 3.56
N ARG A 123 12.96 18.89 3.08
CA ARG A 123 14.34 18.71 3.59
C ARG A 123 14.41 19.09 5.07
N GLU A 124 14.88 18.16 5.91
CA GLU A 124 14.96 18.29 7.37
C GLU A 124 13.63 18.58 8.07
N GLY A 125 12.52 18.07 7.51
CA GLY A 125 11.22 18.17 8.15
C GLY A 125 10.22 17.16 7.62
N SER A 126 8.96 17.31 8.04
CA SER A 126 7.84 16.47 7.61
C SER A 126 6.94 17.24 6.63
N ALA A 127 6.82 16.74 5.40
CA ALA A 127 5.88 17.28 4.43
C ALA A 127 4.43 17.11 4.89
N ALA A 128 4.10 16.00 5.54
CA ALA A 128 2.77 15.74 6.11
C ALA A 128 2.39 16.81 7.15
N THR A 129 3.33 17.17 8.03
CA THR A 129 3.11 18.25 9.01
C THR A 129 2.97 19.60 8.32
N ARG A 130 3.82 19.90 7.33
CA ARG A 130 3.82 21.18 6.60
C ARG A 130 2.58 21.39 5.74
N LEU A 131 1.99 20.31 5.23
CA LEU A 131 0.78 20.32 4.40
C LEU A 131 -0.49 20.05 5.22
N HIS A 132 -0.36 19.81 6.52
CA HIS A 132 -1.45 19.46 7.43
C HIS A 132 -2.32 18.32 6.90
N THR A 133 -1.68 17.21 6.53
CA THR A 133 -2.37 16.09 5.89
C THR A 133 -2.03 14.72 6.46
N MET A 134 -2.89 13.74 6.18
CA MET A 134 -2.75 12.35 6.60
C MET A 134 -3.29 11.36 5.54
N PRO A 135 -2.96 10.05 5.64
CA PRO A 135 -3.49 9.06 4.70
C PRO A 135 -5.01 9.11 4.58
N GLY A 136 -5.50 9.05 3.34
CA GLY A 136 -6.91 9.13 3.00
C GLY A 136 -7.40 10.53 2.62
N GLU A 137 -6.68 11.59 3.00
CA GLU A 137 -7.05 12.97 2.68
C GLU A 137 -6.75 13.37 1.24
N THR A 138 -7.36 14.48 0.83
CA THR A 138 -7.24 15.02 -0.52
C THR A 138 -6.30 16.22 -0.57
N LEU A 139 -5.45 16.25 -1.59
CA LEU A 139 -4.60 17.37 -1.96
C LEU A 139 -5.08 17.98 -3.27
N LEU A 140 -5.10 19.31 -3.34
CA LEU A 140 -5.24 20.04 -4.60
C LEU A 140 -3.85 20.40 -5.12
N VAL A 141 -3.53 19.92 -6.32
CA VAL A 141 -2.19 20.04 -6.91
C VAL A 141 -2.29 20.69 -8.28
N THR A 142 -1.54 21.76 -8.53
CA THR A 142 -1.49 22.46 -9.82
C THR A 142 -0.08 22.51 -10.35
#